data_AF-A0A444U9X8-F1
#
_entry.id   AF-A0A444U9X8-F1
#
_cell.length_a   1.000
_cell.length_b   1.000
_cell.length_c   1.000
_cell.angle_alpha   90.00
_cell.angle_beta   90.00
_cell.angle_gamma   90.00
#
_symmetry.space_group_name_H-M   'P 1'
#
loop_
_entity.id
_entity.type
_entity.pdbx_description
1 polymer ?
#
loop_
_entity_poly.entity_id
_entity_poly.type
_entity_poly.pdbx_seq_one_letter_code
_entity_poly.pdbx_strand_id
1 'polypeptide(L)'
;MATRQPFTSSDTADEAVRATCDDASTCKRFATSKGYWKDPYIQYFVRQSGERKAPEISRGYYARVHGVNRLLDGFLRKTTCNCQVINLGAGLDTTFWRLKEANLLPKKYFEVDFSVIVARKLHNIKTKPPLSNPIVATHSTDLLLMDGHSLDSDRYCIIGADLRDLPALEEKLKKCHLDTKLPTLFVSECVLVYMTLEQSSSLVKWVADTFDTAMFINYEQVNMADRFGQIMIENLQRRQCNLAGVEVCRSLESQKDRFLLAGWEKADALDMMTVYNILPQDDVGRIEQLEFLDERELLQQLLQHYCICWATKDKLSLVTLCTFSFISACVCGLVSQSRSLAFASMSVNESKADLYDMSTLSIAELEKEPAHPKASVFERYIQTCAAEVIGSALFIFVGCSSVIENVEGTGRLQPALAHGLALAIVIVVLGEISGGHFNPAVTLSVYLVGGLNFVLLAPYIVAQLCGGMLGAALAKAISTEETYMNASGGAFKAVQSSGQIGRAIVAETLMTVFLTLVVSMGAVNEKSRSHLAPLCIGLTVAADIFVGGSVSGACMNPARAFGPAVVANYWSYHWIYWVGPLAGALITALFVRLLLGDRKIRILLK
;
A
#
# COMPACT_ATOMS: atom_id res chain seq x y z
N MET A 1 -8.90 -14.06 -53.66
CA MET A 1 -8.15 -13.03 -52.94
C MET A 1 -9.14 -12.19 -52.15
N ALA A 2 -9.37 -12.52 -50.88
CA ALA A 2 -10.18 -11.68 -50.01
C ALA A 2 -9.30 -10.50 -49.58
N THR A 3 -9.73 -9.30 -49.98
CA THR A 3 -9.15 -8.02 -49.58
C THR A 3 -9.14 -7.93 -48.05
N ARG A 4 -7.96 -8.01 -47.44
CA ARG A 4 -7.76 -7.64 -46.03
C ARG A 4 -8.14 -6.17 -45.92
N GLN A 5 -9.28 -5.88 -45.30
CA GLN A 5 -9.57 -4.53 -44.86
C GLN A 5 -8.47 -4.10 -43.88
N PRO A 6 -7.94 -2.86 -44.01
CA PRO A 6 -7.01 -2.32 -43.04
C PRO A 6 -7.71 -2.20 -41.68
N PHE A 7 -7.08 -2.70 -40.62
CA PHE A 7 -7.58 -2.61 -39.25
C PHE A 7 -7.84 -1.15 -38.87
N THR A 8 -9.03 -0.86 -38.33
CA THR A 8 -9.36 0.46 -37.78
C THR A 8 -8.68 0.63 -36.41
N SER A 9 -8.41 1.86 -35.98
CA SER A 9 -7.78 2.14 -34.68
C SER A 9 -8.60 1.65 -33.47
N SER A 10 -9.91 1.39 -33.66
CA SER A 10 -10.78 0.80 -32.64
C SER A 10 -10.59 -0.71 -32.49
N ASP A 11 -10.31 -1.45 -33.58
CA ASP A 11 -10.17 -2.92 -33.53
C ASP A 11 -8.92 -3.35 -32.74
N THR A 12 -7.84 -2.58 -32.86
CA THR A 12 -6.59 -2.79 -32.11
C THR A 12 -6.73 -2.41 -30.65
N ALA A 13 -7.46 -1.34 -30.33
CA ALA A 13 -7.78 -0.96 -28.95
C ALA A 13 -8.64 -2.05 -28.26
N ASP A 14 -9.64 -2.58 -28.97
CA ASP A 14 -10.49 -3.64 -28.43
C ASP A 14 -9.71 -4.96 -28.25
N GLU A 15 -8.71 -5.26 -29.08
CA GLU A 15 -7.84 -6.43 -28.89
C GLU A 15 -7.03 -6.34 -27.60
N ALA A 16 -6.44 -5.18 -27.33
CA ALA A 16 -5.71 -4.96 -26.08
C ALA A 16 -6.63 -5.01 -24.85
N VAL A 17 -7.85 -4.46 -24.95
CA VAL A 17 -8.87 -4.57 -23.87
C VAL A 17 -9.23 -6.03 -23.64
N ARG A 18 -9.45 -6.83 -24.68
CA ARG A 18 -9.73 -8.26 -24.55
C ARG A 18 -8.58 -9.04 -23.90
N ALA A 19 -7.33 -8.66 -24.18
CA ALA A 19 -6.15 -9.30 -23.57
C ALA A 19 -6.09 -9.11 -22.04
N THR A 20 -6.71 -8.06 -21.49
CA THR A 20 -6.76 -7.83 -20.04
C THR A 20 -7.48 -8.94 -19.28
N CYS A 21 -8.39 -9.67 -19.95
CA CYS A 21 -9.04 -10.87 -19.42
C CYS A 21 -8.01 -11.95 -19.05
N ASP A 22 -6.97 -12.13 -19.86
CA ASP A 22 -5.92 -13.12 -19.63
C ASP A 22 -4.99 -12.70 -18.49
N ASP A 23 -4.65 -11.41 -18.41
CA ASP A 23 -3.84 -10.85 -17.33
C ASP A 23 -4.53 -11.03 -15.97
N ALA A 24 -5.82 -10.66 -15.88
CA ALA A 24 -6.60 -10.77 -14.65
C ALA A 24 -6.76 -12.24 -14.22
N SER A 25 -7.09 -13.11 -15.16
CA SER A 25 -7.31 -14.53 -14.89
C SER A 25 -6.02 -15.25 -14.49
N THR A 26 -4.88 -14.89 -15.10
CA THR A 26 -3.56 -15.43 -14.73
C THR A 26 -3.16 -14.99 -13.33
N CYS A 27 -3.39 -13.72 -12.95
CA CYS A 27 -3.11 -13.23 -11.60
C CYS A 27 -4.01 -13.92 -10.55
N LYS A 28 -5.32 -14.05 -10.81
CA LYS A 28 -6.25 -14.78 -9.95
C LYS A 28 -5.84 -16.26 -9.81
N ARG A 29 -5.43 -16.94 -10.89
CA ARG A 29 -4.95 -18.33 -10.84
C ARG A 29 -3.62 -18.46 -10.07
N PHE A 30 -2.72 -17.50 -10.22
CA PHE A 30 -1.46 -17.50 -9.47
C PHE A 30 -1.72 -17.38 -7.96
N ALA A 31 -2.50 -16.38 -7.53
CA ALA A 31 -2.81 -16.16 -6.12
C ALA A 31 -3.57 -17.33 -5.49
N THR A 32 -4.52 -17.94 -6.19
CA THR A 32 -5.21 -19.15 -5.71
C THR A 32 -4.27 -20.35 -5.57
N SER A 33 -3.31 -20.52 -6.48
CA SER A 33 -2.30 -21.57 -6.36
C SER A 33 -1.36 -21.40 -5.16
N LYS A 34 -1.22 -20.17 -4.67
CA LYS A 34 -0.48 -19.83 -3.44
C LYS A 34 -1.32 -19.92 -2.17
N GLY A 35 -2.63 -20.14 -2.29
CA GLY A 35 -3.54 -20.27 -1.16
C GLY A 35 -4.11 -18.95 -0.65
N TYR A 36 -4.06 -17.85 -1.41
CA TYR A 36 -4.69 -16.59 -0.98
C TYR A 36 -6.19 -16.75 -0.76
N TRP A 37 -6.88 -17.47 -1.66
CA TRP A 37 -8.24 -17.96 -1.47
C TRP A 37 -8.45 -19.27 -2.21
N LYS A 38 -9.57 -19.94 -1.92
CA LYS A 38 -9.95 -21.19 -2.56
C LYS A 38 -10.79 -20.91 -3.81
N ASP A 39 -10.32 -21.39 -4.95
CA ASP A 39 -11.07 -21.42 -6.20
C ASP A 39 -10.72 -22.70 -6.97
N PRO A 40 -11.55 -23.77 -6.86
CA PRO A 40 -11.27 -25.02 -7.56
C PRO A 40 -11.62 -24.97 -9.06
N TYR A 41 -12.19 -23.87 -9.54
CA TYR A 41 -12.75 -23.74 -10.89
C TYR A 41 -11.84 -22.98 -11.84
N ILE A 42 -11.09 -21.98 -11.37
CA ILE A 42 -10.27 -21.10 -12.24
C ILE A 42 -9.21 -21.87 -13.05
N GLN A 43 -8.75 -22.99 -12.52
CA GLN A 43 -7.79 -23.88 -13.19
C GLN A 43 -8.30 -24.47 -14.52
N TYR A 44 -9.63 -24.53 -14.72
CA TYR A 44 -10.24 -25.02 -15.96
C TYR A 44 -10.28 -23.95 -17.06
N PHE A 45 -10.10 -22.67 -16.71
CA PHE A 45 -10.21 -21.56 -17.65
C PHE A 45 -8.86 -21.04 -18.14
N VAL A 46 -7.87 -20.96 -17.25
CA VAL A 46 -6.55 -20.36 -17.56
C VAL A 46 -5.48 -21.27 -17.02
N ARG A 47 -4.36 -21.49 -17.74
CA ARG A 47 -3.22 -22.32 -17.29
C ARG A 47 -2.40 -21.65 -16.20
N GLN A 48 -1.65 -22.42 -15.41
CA GLN A 48 -0.75 -21.84 -14.41
C GLN A 48 0.45 -21.24 -15.13
N SER A 49 0.70 -19.95 -14.94
CA SER A 49 1.93 -19.33 -15.41
C SER A 49 3.11 -19.80 -14.54
N GLY A 50 4.24 -20.11 -15.18
CA GLY A 50 5.51 -20.37 -14.49
C GLY A 50 6.19 -19.08 -13.99
N GLU A 51 5.74 -17.92 -14.46
CA GLU A 51 6.25 -16.62 -14.04
C GLU A 51 5.75 -16.27 -12.64
N ARG A 52 6.68 -15.89 -11.76
CA ARG A 52 6.33 -15.36 -10.45
C ARG A 52 5.65 -14.01 -10.59
N LYS A 53 4.59 -13.78 -9.80
CA LYS A 53 4.02 -12.45 -9.58
C LYS A 53 4.56 -11.89 -8.27
N ALA A 54 4.71 -10.57 -8.20
CA ALA A 54 5.16 -9.92 -7.00
C ALA A 54 4.09 -10.02 -5.88
N PRO A 55 4.47 -10.15 -4.60
CA PRO A 55 3.54 -10.41 -3.50
C PRO A 55 2.43 -9.35 -3.36
N GLU A 56 2.75 -8.08 -3.61
CA GLU A 56 1.81 -6.97 -3.58
C GLU A 56 0.69 -7.11 -4.62
N ILE A 57 0.99 -7.72 -5.77
CA ILE A 57 -0.03 -8.04 -6.78
C ILE A 57 -0.98 -9.11 -6.25
N SER A 58 -0.46 -10.20 -5.68
CA SER A 58 -1.29 -11.27 -5.11
C SER A 58 -2.17 -10.76 -3.95
N ARG A 59 -1.61 -9.93 -3.06
CA ARG A 59 -2.35 -9.26 -1.97
C ARG A 59 -3.41 -8.29 -2.50
N GLY A 60 -3.11 -7.53 -3.54
CA GLY A 60 -4.08 -6.65 -4.19
C GLY A 60 -5.25 -7.42 -4.81
N TYR A 61 -4.98 -8.54 -5.50
CA TYR A 61 -6.03 -9.42 -6.03
C TYR A 61 -6.85 -10.08 -4.91
N TYR A 62 -6.21 -10.46 -3.80
CA TYR A 62 -6.93 -10.96 -2.62
C TYR A 62 -7.91 -9.91 -2.08
N ALA A 63 -7.46 -8.66 -1.89
CA ALA A 63 -8.31 -7.56 -1.42
C ALA A 63 -9.48 -7.29 -2.39
N ARG A 64 -9.19 -7.24 -3.69
CA ARG A 64 -10.17 -7.09 -4.78
C ARG A 64 -11.26 -8.16 -4.71
N VAL A 65 -10.88 -9.44 -4.68
CA VAL A 65 -11.83 -10.56 -4.66
C VAL A 65 -12.66 -10.56 -3.38
N HIS A 66 -12.06 -10.34 -2.22
CA HIS A 66 -12.80 -10.33 -0.94
C HIS A 66 -13.72 -9.11 -0.80
N GLY A 67 -13.28 -7.94 -1.25
CA GLY A 67 -14.09 -6.72 -1.23
C GLY A 67 -15.37 -6.89 -2.06
N VAL A 68 -15.24 -7.35 -3.31
CA VAL A 68 -16.38 -7.59 -4.20
C VAL A 68 -17.29 -8.69 -3.66
N ASN A 69 -16.72 -9.84 -3.25
CA ASN A 69 -17.52 -10.95 -2.72
C ASN A 69 -18.31 -10.55 -1.45
N ARG A 70 -17.76 -9.71 -0.58
CA ARG A 70 -18.49 -9.27 0.62
C ARG A 70 -19.73 -8.44 0.32
N LEU A 71 -19.65 -7.53 -0.65
CA LEU A 71 -20.79 -6.74 -1.10
C LEU A 71 -21.81 -7.64 -1.81
N LEU A 72 -21.33 -8.53 -2.69
CA LEU A 72 -22.16 -9.50 -3.40
C LEU A 72 -22.92 -10.41 -2.42
N ASP A 73 -22.22 -11.04 -1.47
CA ASP A 73 -22.82 -11.91 -0.47
C ASP A 73 -23.78 -11.15 0.45
N GLY A 74 -23.46 -9.90 0.77
CA GLY A 74 -24.34 -9.01 1.52
C GLY A 74 -25.67 -8.81 0.80
N PHE A 75 -25.62 -8.51 -0.49
CA PHE A 75 -26.81 -8.35 -1.33
C PHE A 75 -27.62 -9.64 -1.45
N LEU A 76 -26.96 -10.79 -1.69
CA LEU A 76 -27.62 -12.10 -1.75
C LEU A 76 -28.33 -12.44 -0.44
N ARG A 77 -27.67 -12.22 0.71
CA ARG A 77 -28.27 -12.48 2.03
C ARG A 77 -29.47 -11.58 2.29
N LYS A 78 -29.38 -10.28 1.98
CA LYS A 78 -30.48 -9.33 2.18
C LYS A 78 -31.70 -9.62 1.30
N THR A 79 -31.45 -10.09 0.08
CA THR A 79 -32.52 -10.47 -0.86
C THR A 79 -32.95 -11.92 -0.65
N THR A 80 -32.38 -12.67 0.31
CA THR A 80 -32.63 -14.11 0.51
C THR A 80 -32.44 -14.93 -0.77
N CYS A 81 -31.46 -14.53 -1.60
CA CYS A 81 -31.20 -15.06 -2.94
C CYS A 81 -32.37 -14.91 -3.95
N ASN A 82 -33.44 -14.19 -3.59
CA ASN A 82 -34.56 -13.83 -4.47
C ASN A 82 -34.21 -12.58 -5.29
N CYS A 83 -33.15 -12.68 -6.08
CA CYS A 83 -32.58 -11.60 -6.86
C CYS A 83 -31.89 -12.12 -8.12
N GLN A 84 -31.40 -11.20 -8.94
CA GLN A 84 -30.54 -11.50 -10.10
C GLN A 84 -29.15 -10.90 -9.88
N VAL A 85 -28.15 -11.51 -10.49
CA VAL A 85 -26.78 -10.96 -10.53
C VAL A 85 -26.35 -10.86 -11.99
N ILE A 86 -25.82 -9.72 -12.40
CA ILE A 86 -25.31 -9.47 -13.75
C ILE A 86 -23.86 -9.01 -13.65
N ASN A 87 -22.94 -9.87 -14.06
CA ASN A 87 -21.52 -9.58 -14.12
C ASN A 87 -21.15 -9.05 -15.51
N LEU A 88 -20.89 -7.75 -15.59
CA LEU A 88 -20.56 -7.01 -16.80
C LEU A 88 -19.05 -7.09 -17.03
N GLY A 89 -18.61 -7.55 -18.20
CA GLY A 89 -17.20 -7.84 -18.49
C GLY A 89 -16.67 -8.97 -17.61
N ALA A 90 -17.43 -10.06 -17.50
CA ALA A 90 -17.17 -11.14 -16.55
C ALA A 90 -15.85 -11.89 -16.80
N GLY A 91 -15.30 -11.80 -18.01
CA GLY A 91 -14.08 -12.51 -18.40
C GLY A 91 -14.21 -14.02 -18.15
N LEU A 92 -13.27 -14.56 -17.38
CA LEU A 92 -13.24 -15.96 -16.97
C LEU A 92 -13.57 -16.13 -15.47
N ASP A 93 -14.43 -15.25 -14.94
CA ASP A 93 -14.85 -15.29 -13.55
C ASP A 93 -15.54 -16.61 -13.15
N THR A 94 -15.39 -17.00 -11.90
CA THR A 94 -15.83 -18.31 -11.37
C THR A 94 -16.94 -18.21 -10.33
N THR A 95 -17.50 -17.00 -10.12
CA THR A 95 -18.41 -16.72 -9.00
C THR A 95 -19.64 -17.60 -9.01
N PHE A 96 -20.25 -17.87 -10.18
CA PHE A 96 -21.41 -18.76 -10.27
C PHE A 96 -21.18 -20.12 -9.57
N TRP A 97 -20.08 -20.79 -9.90
CA TRP A 97 -19.78 -22.11 -9.33
C TRP A 97 -19.47 -22.02 -7.83
N ARG A 98 -18.74 -20.99 -7.38
CA ARG A 98 -18.47 -20.75 -5.96
C ARG A 98 -19.75 -20.49 -5.16
N LEU A 99 -20.68 -19.70 -5.70
CA LEU A 99 -21.98 -19.45 -5.08
C LEU A 99 -22.83 -20.72 -5.00
N LYS A 100 -22.76 -21.58 -6.03
CA LYS A 100 -23.44 -22.88 -5.99
C LYS A 100 -22.90 -23.79 -4.89
N GLU A 101 -21.58 -23.88 -4.74
CA GLU A 101 -20.97 -24.65 -3.64
C GLU A 101 -21.38 -24.10 -2.26
N ALA A 102 -21.49 -22.78 -2.14
CA ALA A 102 -21.92 -22.11 -0.91
C ALA A 102 -23.44 -22.14 -0.68
N ASN A 103 -24.22 -22.72 -1.61
CA ASN A 103 -25.69 -22.69 -1.60
C ASN A 103 -26.29 -21.27 -1.53
N LEU A 104 -25.69 -20.33 -2.27
CA LEU A 104 -26.05 -18.91 -2.32
C LEU A 104 -26.45 -18.45 -3.74
N LEU A 105 -26.93 -19.36 -4.61
CA LEU A 105 -27.26 -18.99 -5.98
C LEU A 105 -28.45 -18.00 -6.04
N PRO A 106 -28.33 -16.87 -6.78
CA PRO A 106 -29.46 -15.99 -7.08
C PRO A 106 -30.48 -16.72 -7.97
N LYS A 107 -31.67 -16.14 -8.18
CA LYS A 107 -32.66 -16.70 -9.12
C LYS A 107 -32.04 -16.93 -10.49
N LYS A 108 -31.26 -15.98 -10.99
CA LYS A 108 -30.47 -16.15 -12.22
C LYS A 108 -29.18 -15.35 -12.17
N TYR A 109 -28.08 -15.95 -12.60
CA TYR A 109 -26.77 -15.34 -12.70
C TYR A 109 -26.43 -15.12 -14.18
N PHE A 110 -26.23 -13.86 -14.57
CA PHE A 110 -25.90 -13.45 -15.93
C PHE A 110 -24.45 -13.01 -16.01
N GLU A 111 -23.79 -13.40 -17.08
CA GLU A 111 -22.48 -12.90 -17.47
C GLU A 111 -22.53 -12.28 -18.86
N VAL A 112 -21.84 -11.15 -19.02
CA VAL A 112 -21.74 -10.44 -20.29
C VAL A 112 -20.28 -10.18 -20.58
N ASP A 113 -19.83 -10.49 -21.78
CA ASP A 113 -18.50 -10.12 -22.27
C ASP A 113 -18.49 -10.07 -23.81
N PHE A 114 -17.37 -9.68 -24.42
CA PHE A 114 -17.21 -9.77 -25.87
C PHE A 114 -17.40 -11.20 -26.36
N SER A 115 -18.02 -11.35 -27.53
CA SER A 115 -18.36 -12.66 -28.12
C SER A 115 -17.19 -13.64 -28.23
N VAL A 116 -15.97 -13.15 -28.39
CA VAL A 116 -14.75 -13.97 -28.44
C VAL A 116 -14.33 -14.52 -27.07
N ILE A 117 -14.51 -13.73 -26.00
CA ILE A 117 -14.24 -14.18 -24.62
C ILE A 117 -15.31 -15.19 -24.20
N VAL A 118 -16.57 -14.92 -24.54
CA VAL A 118 -17.69 -15.84 -24.30
C VAL A 118 -17.48 -17.16 -25.04
N ALA A 119 -17.15 -17.14 -26.33
CA ALA A 119 -16.87 -18.37 -27.08
C ALA A 119 -15.77 -19.22 -26.43
N ARG A 120 -14.72 -18.57 -25.92
CA ARG A 120 -13.63 -19.25 -25.19
C ARG A 120 -14.10 -19.85 -23.87
N LYS A 121 -14.89 -19.11 -23.08
CA LYS A 121 -15.45 -19.60 -21.81
C LYS A 121 -16.41 -20.78 -22.05
N LEU A 122 -17.28 -20.68 -23.06
CA LEU A 122 -18.19 -21.74 -23.48
C LEU A 122 -17.45 -23.00 -23.92
N HIS A 123 -16.35 -22.87 -24.66
CA HIS A 123 -15.52 -24.02 -25.02
C HIS A 123 -15.01 -24.77 -23.78
N ASN A 124 -14.54 -24.06 -22.75
CA ASN A 124 -14.10 -24.67 -21.51
C ASN A 124 -15.26 -25.29 -20.72
N ILE A 125 -16.41 -24.60 -20.63
CA ILE A 125 -17.61 -25.15 -19.97
C ILE A 125 -18.03 -26.45 -20.65
N LYS A 126 -18.10 -26.47 -21.98
CA LYS A 126 -18.53 -27.63 -22.77
C LYS A 126 -17.56 -28.82 -22.65
N THR A 127 -16.25 -28.56 -22.60
CA THR A 127 -15.23 -29.62 -22.63
C THR A 127 -14.82 -30.12 -21.25
N LYS A 128 -15.21 -29.45 -20.16
CA LYS A 128 -14.82 -29.79 -18.79
C LYS A 128 -16.07 -30.10 -17.94
N PRO A 129 -16.36 -31.38 -17.66
CA PRO A 129 -17.50 -31.78 -16.84
C PRO A 129 -17.62 -31.08 -15.47
N PRO A 130 -16.51 -30.75 -14.76
CA PRO A 130 -16.59 -29.96 -13.52
C PRO A 130 -17.22 -28.57 -13.68
N LEU A 131 -17.27 -28.02 -14.90
CA LEU A 131 -17.90 -26.73 -15.20
C LEU A 131 -19.34 -26.89 -15.72
N SER A 132 -19.61 -27.87 -16.59
CA SER A 132 -20.94 -28.08 -17.15
C SER A 132 -21.92 -28.75 -16.18
N ASN A 133 -21.48 -29.78 -15.44
CA ASN A 133 -22.36 -30.54 -14.54
C ASN A 133 -23.07 -29.66 -13.49
N PRO A 134 -22.40 -28.68 -12.86
CA PRO A 134 -23.06 -27.79 -11.93
C PRO A 134 -24.16 -26.91 -12.57
N ILE A 135 -24.02 -26.54 -13.84
CA ILE A 135 -25.04 -25.79 -14.58
C ILE A 135 -26.23 -26.69 -14.91
N VAL A 136 -25.96 -27.89 -15.47
CA VAL A 136 -26.98 -28.89 -15.80
C VAL A 136 -27.79 -29.28 -14.56
N ALA A 137 -27.14 -29.50 -13.42
CA ALA A 137 -27.79 -29.85 -12.16
C ALA A 137 -28.75 -28.75 -11.64
N THR A 138 -28.70 -27.56 -12.21
CA THR A 138 -29.57 -26.43 -11.87
C THR A 138 -30.51 -26.04 -13.01
N HIS A 139 -30.55 -26.82 -14.08
CA HIS A 139 -31.38 -26.58 -15.26
C HIS A 139 -32.47 -27.66 -15.37
N SER A 140 -33.65 -27.27 -15.83
CA SER A 140 -34.80 -28.15 -15.99
C SER A 140 -34.62 -29.20 -17.10
N THR A 141 -33.62 -29.04 -17.97
CA THR A 141 -33.31 -29.99 -19.04
C THR A 141 -31.88 -30.51 -18.95
N ASP A 142 -31.65 -31.74 -19.41
CA ASP A 142 -30.33 -32.38 -19.37
C ASP A 142 -29.35 -31.83 -20.43
N LEU A 143 -29.83 -30.99 -21.36
CA LEU A 143 -29.05 -30.48 -22.50
C LEU A 143 -28.87 -28.97 -22.41
N LEU A 144 -27.62 -28.52 -22.28
CA LEU A 144 -27.28 -27.11 -22.39
C LEU A 144 -27.28 -26.68 -23.87
N LEU A 145 -28.23 -25.84 -24.24
CA LEU A 145 -28.23 -25.18 -25.54
C LEU A 145 -27.16 -24.08 -25.53
N MET A 146 -26.12 -24.29 -26.34
CA MET A 146 -25.05 -23.31 -26.55
C MET A 146 -25.06 -22.94 -28.04
N ASP A 147 -25.36 -21.68 -28.36
CA ASP A 147 -24.88 -21.10 -29.62
C ASP A 147 -23.47 -20.57 -29.36
N GLY A 148 -22.59 -20.50 -30.36
CA GLY A 148 -21.16 -20.21 -30.13
C GLY A 148 -20.85 -18.91 -29.37
N HIS A 149 -21.85 -18.07 -29.10
CA HIS A 149 -21.74 -16.79 -28.42
C HIS A 149 -22.70 -16.61 -27.24
N SER A 150 -23.44 -17.65 -26.84
CA SER A 150 -24.30 -17.60 -25.67
C SER A 150 -24.63 -18.99 -25.11
N LEU A 151 -24.96 -19.02 -23.83
CA LEU A 151 -25.57 -20.16 -23.17
C LEU A 151 -26.66 -19.62 -22.28
N ASP A 152 -27.84 -20.21 -22.38
CA ASP A 152 -28.95 -19.93 -21.49
C ASP A 152 -29.40 -21.19 -20.76
N SER A 153 -29.55 -21.07 -19.44
CA SER A 153 -30.09 -22.09 -18.55
C SER A 153 -30.91 -21.42 -17.46
N ASP A 154 -31.61 -22.20 -16.65
CA ASP A 154 -32.56 -21.64 -15.67
C ASP A 154 -31.88 -20.72 -14.65
N ARG A 155 -30.64 -21.07 -14.25
CA ARG A 155 -29.92 -20.39 -13.15
C ARG A 155 -28.65 -19.67 -13.61
N TYR A 156 -28.16 -19.95 -14.82
CA TYR A 156 -26.95 -19.35 -15.37
C TYR A 156 -27.14 -18.96 -16.83
N CYS A 157 -26.70 -17.77 -17.18
CA CYS A 157 -26.69 -17.26 -18.53
C CYS A 157 -25.36 -16.56 -18.80
N ILE A 158 -24.80 -16.77 -20.00
CA ILE A 158 -23.66 -16.00 -20.49
C ILE A 158 -23.95 -15.56 -21.93
N ILE A 159 -23.75 -14.28 -22.22
CA ILE A 159 -24.04 -13.68 -23.53
C ILE A 159 -22.85 -12.88 -24.07
N GLY A 160 -22.55 -13.09 -25.35
CA GLY A 160 -21.62 -12.28 -26.12
C GLY A 160 -22.27 -10.97 -26.53
N ALA A 161 -21.90 -9.86 -25.89
CA ALA A 161 -22.41 -8.53 -26.21
C ALA A 161 -21.35 -7.45 -25.95
N ASP A 162 -21.38 -6.40 -26.76
CA ASP A 162 -20.59 -5.20 -26.52
C ASP A 162 -21.35 -4.29 -25.56
N LEU A 163 -20.75 -3.97 -24.40
CA LEU A 163 -21.37 -3.12 -23.38
C LEU A 163 -21.60 -1.68 -23.86
N ARG A 164 -20.97 -1.27 -24.96
CA ARG A 164 -21.17 0.03 -25.61
C ARG A 164 -22.46 0.10 -26.43
N ASP A 165 -23.00 -1.05 -26.85
CA ASP A 165 -24.24 -1.18 -27.61
C ASP A 165 -25.40 -1.61 -26.70
N LEU A 166 -25.94 -0.63 -25.96
CA LEU A 166 -27.00 -0.85 -24.96
C LEU A 166 -28.28 -1.48 -25.54
N PRO A 167 -28.80 -1.06 -26.72
CA PRO A 167 -29.96 -1.71 -27.32
C PRO A 167 -29.73 -3.20 -27.58
N ALA A 168 -28.58 -3.58 -28.14
CA ALA A 168 -28.27 -4.98 -28.40
C ALA A 168 -28.05 -5.78 -27.10
N LEU A 169 -27.42 -5.17 -26.10
CA LEU A 169 -27.26 -5.77 -24.77
C LEU A 169 -28.63 -6.06 -24.12
N GLU A 170 -29.52 -5.08 -24.09
CA GLU A 170 -30.85 -5.20 -23.51
C GLU A 170 -31.69 -6.27 -24.24
N GLU A 171 -31.65 -6.29 -25.57
CA GLU A 171 -32.35 -7.31 -26.37
C GLU A 171 -31.89 -8.73 -25.99
N LYS A 172 -30.58 -8.95 -25.88
CA LYS A 172 -30.01 -10.26 -25.52
C LYS A 172 -30.33 -10.67 -24.09
N LEU A 173 -30.25 -9.75 -23.14
CA LEU A 173 -30.62 -10.02 -21.75
C LEU A 173 -32.11 -10.37 -21.61
N LYS A 174 -33.00 -9.66 -22.32
CA LYS A 174 -34.43 -9.97 -22.36
C LYS A 174 -34.71 -11.33 -22.99
N LYS A 175 -34.01 -11.70 -24.06
CA LYS A 175 -34.10 -13.04 -24.66
C LYS A 175 -33.73 -14.14 -23.66
N CYS A 176 -32.80 -13.86 -22.75
CA CYS A 176 -32.40 -14.76 -21.67
C CYS A 176 -33.26 -14.58 -20.40
N HIS A 177 -34.48 -14.05 -20.55
CA HIS A 177 -35.46 -13.93 -19.47
C HIS A 177 -35.03 -13.06 -18.28
N LEU A 178 -34.31 -11.97 -18.54
CA LEU A 178 -34.06 -10.92 -17.54
C LEU A 178 -35.39 -10.33 -17.03
N ASP A 179 -35.60 -10.37 -15.71
CA ASP A 179 -36.75 -9.74 -15.05
C ASP A 179 -36.35 -8.40 -14.42
N THR A 180 -36.87 -7.30 -14.95
CA THR A 180 -36.58 -5.95 -14.45
C THR A 180 -37.30 -5.60 -13.14
N LYS A 181 -38.23 -6.46 -12.68
CA LYS A 181 -38.95 -6.32 -11.41
C LYS A 181 -38.25 -6.97 -10.23
N LEU A 182 -37.27 -7.84 -10.47
CA LEU A 182 -36.47 -8.43 -9.40
C LEU A 182 -35.34 -7.48 -8.95
N PRO A 183 -35.00 -7.49 -7.64
CA PRO A 183 -33.78 -6.87 -7.16
C PRO A 183 -32.59 -7.40 -7.96
N THR A 184 -31.80 -6.52 -8.56
CA THR A 184 -30.70 -6.93 -9.43
C THR A 184 -29.38 -6.29 -9.01
N LEU A 185 -28.37 -7.13 -8.79
CA LEU A 185 -27.00 -6.70 -8.53
C LEU A 185 -26.20 -6.69 -9.83
N PHE A 186 -25.56 -5.56 -10.11
CA PHE A 186 -24.60 -5.41 -11.19
C PHE A 186 -23.20 -5.43 -10.62
N VAL A 187 -22.29 -6.13 -11.28
CA VAL A 187 -20.87 -6.17 -10.95
C VAL A 187 -20.07 -5.75 -12.17
N SER A 188 -19.17 -4.79 -11.99
CA SER A 188 -18.15 -4.38 -12.95
C SER A 188 -16.80 -4.41 -12.25
N GLU A 189 -15.93 -5.34 -12.65
CA GLU A 189 -14.66 -5.60 -11.98
C GLU A 189 -13.47 -5.28 -12.91
N CYS A 190 -13.04 -4.01 -12.93
CA CYS A 190 -12.13 -3.39 -13.91
C CYS A 190 -12.69 -3.42 -15.33
N VAL A 191 -13.85 -2.80 -15.56
CA VAL A 191 -14.51 -2.83 -16.88
C VAL A 191 -14.84 -1.42 -17.39
N LEU A 192 -15.52 -0.60 -16.60
CA LEU A 192 -15.96 0.73 -17.05
C LEU A 192 -14.79 1.64 -17.49
N VAL A 193 -13.62 1.49 -16.86
CA VAL A 193 -12.40 2.23 -17.21
C VAL A 193 -11.92 2.03 -18.66
N TYR A 194 -12.29 0.92 -19.32
CA TYR A 194 -11.95 0.65 -20.72
C TYR A 194 -12.91 1.31 -21.73
N MET A 195 -14.03 1.84 -21.25
CA MET A 195 -15.03 2.54 -22.06
C MET A 195 -14.86 4.05 -21.88
N THR A 196 -15.32 4.86 -22.84
CA THR A 196 -15.32 6.31 -22.65
C THR A 196 -16.23 6.71 -21.48
N LEU A 197 -16.03 7.91 -20.92
CA LEU A 197 -16.91 8.47 -19.89
C LEU A 197 -18.39 8.46 -20.33
N GLU A 198 -18.66 8.83 -21.59
CA GLU A 198 -20.03 8.86 -22.14
C GLU A 198 -20.65 7.45 -22.20
N GLN A 199 -19.90 6.46 -22.68
CA GLN A 199 -20.37 5.08 -22.79
C GLN A 199 -20.62 4.45 -21.43
N SER A 200 -19.67 4.59 -20.50
CA SER A 200 -19.81 4.05 -19.13
C SER A 200 -20.94 4.74 -18.36
N SER A 201 -21.10 6.05 -18.50
CA SER A 201 -22.21 6.80 -17.88
C SER A 201 -23.56 6.40 -18.46
N SER A 202 -23.63 6.16 -19.77
CA SER A 202 -24.85 5.68 -20.44
C SER A 202 -25.27 4.29 -19.94
N LEU A 203 -24.30 3.38 -19.76
CA LEU A 203 -24.55 2.06 -19.18
C LEU A 203 -25.05 2.14 -17.74
N VAL A 204 -24.39 2.92 -16.89
CA VAL A 204 -24.77 3.13 -15.48
C VAL A 204 -26.16 3.77 -15.37
N LYS A 205 -26.47 4.73 -16.27
CA LYS A 205 -27.78 5.38 -16.35
C LYS A 205 -28.86 4.42 -16.83
N TRP A 206 -28.60 3.62 -17.86
CA TRP A 206 -29.54 2.61 -18.34
C TRP A 206 -29.94 1.64 -17.24
N VAL A 207 -28.99 1.19 -16.40
CA VAL A 207 -29.31 0.35 -15.23
C VAL A 207 -30.22 1.10 -14.25
N ALA A 208 -29.89 2.34 -13.90
CA ALA A 208 -30.71 3.14 -13.00
C ALA A 208 -32.13 3.34 -13.52
N ASP A 209 -32.29 3.60 -14.82
CA ASP A 209 -33.59 3.85 -15.45
C ASP A 209 -34.41 2.56 -15.61
N THR A 210 -33.76 1.41 -15.81
CA THR A 210 -34.42 0.13 -16.10
C THR A 210 -34.93 -0.61 -14.85
N PHE A 211 -34.20 -0.52 -13.72
CA PHE A 211 -34.48 -1.30 -12.52
C PHE A 211 -35.01 -0.44 -11.37
N ASP A 212 -36.13 -0.87 -10.79
CA ASP A 212 -36.74 -0.21 -9.63
C ASP A 212 -35.92 -0.45 -8.33
N THR A 213 -35.23 -1.59 -8.23
CA THR A 213 -34.36 -1.94 -7.09
C THR A 213 -33.09 -2.59 -7.61
N ALA A 214 -31.97 -1.89 -7.47
CA ALA A 214 -30.68 -2.33 -7.96
C ALA A 214 -29.54 -1.93 -7.03
N MET A 215 -28.47 -2.72 -7.09
CA MET A 215 -27.16 -2.38 -6.54
C MET A 215 -26.13 -2.49 -7.66
N PHE A 216 -25.15 -1.60 -7.69
CA PHE A 216 -24.03 -1.67 -8.62
C PHE A 216 -22.74 -1.72 -7.82
N ILE A 217 -21.87 -2.69 -8.07
CA ILE A 217 -20.51 -2.76 -7.54
C ILE A 217 -19.57 -2.44 -8.69
N ASN A 218 -18.72 -1.43 -8.51
CA ASN A 218 -17.66 -1.09 -9.45
C ASN A 218 -16.30 -1.12 -8.76
N TYR A 219 -15.41 -1.99 -9.21
CA TYR A 219 -14.01 -2.00 -8.83
C TYR A 219 -13.18 -1.49 -9.99
N GLU A 220 -12.41 -0.41 -9.81
CA GLU A 220 -11.48 0.09 -10.84
C GLU A 220 -10.45 1.05 -10.22
N GLN A 221 -9.67 1.72 -11.06
CA GLN A 221 -8.66 2.68 -10.63
C GLN A 221 -9.27 3.93 -9.96
N VAL A 222 -8.49 4.57 -9.10
CA VAL A 222 -8.78 5.86 -8.46
C VAL A 222 -7.49 6.64 -8.24
N ASN A 223 -7.58 7.92 -7.92
CA ASN A 223 -6.43 8.79 -7.64
C ASN A 223 -5.43 8.90 -8.81
N MET A 224 -5.91 8.71 -10.05
CA MET A 224 -5.06 8.62 -11.26
C MET A 224 -4.41 9.94 -11.70
N ALA A 225 -4.67 11.04 -10.98
CA ALA A 225 -4.14 12.36 -11.29
C ALA A 225 -2.71 12.59 -10.75
N ASP A 226 -2.24 11.75 -9.82
CA ASP A 226 -0.91 11.90 -9.25
C ASP A 226 0.19 11.24 -10.10
N ARG A 227 1.45 11.30 -9.65
CA ARG A 227 2.59 10.76 -10.39
C ARG A 227 2.52 9.24 -10.58
N PHE A 228 2.04 8.50 -9.59
CA PHE A 228 1.91 7.04 -9.68
C PHE A 228 0.82 6.68 -10.69
N GLY A 229 -0.33 7.36 -10.63
CA GLY A 229 -1.39 7.25 -11.62
C GLY A 229 -0.91 7.50 -13.05
N GLN A 230 -0.12 8.55 -13.29
CA GLN A 230 0.46 8.82 -14.61
C GLN A 230 1.39 7.70 -15.10
N ILE A 231 2.27 7.19 -14.22
CA ILE A 231 3.15 6.06 -14.56
C ILE A 231 2.33 4.80 -14.88
N MET A 232 1.24 4.56 -14.14
CA MET A 232 0.33 3.44 -14.39
C MET A 232 -0.34 3.55 -15.77
N ILE A 233 -0.80 4.75 -16.15
CA ILE A 233 -1.37 5.02 -17.48
C ILE A 233 -0.33 4.75 -18.56
N GLU A 234 0.88 5.32 -18.44
CA GLU A 234 1.96 5.12 -19.40
C GLU A 234 2.32 3.62 -19.55
N ASN A 235 2.38 2.89 -18.45
CA ASN A 235 2.69 1.45 -18.45
C ASN A 235 1.63 0.61 -19.17
N LEU A 236 0.35 0.95 -19.03
CA LEU A 236 -0.74 0.27 -19.74
C LEU A 236 -0.78 0.65 -21.22
N GLN A 237 -0.53 1.92 -21.54
CA GLN A 237 -0.43 2.38 -22.93
C GLN A 237 0.72 1.70 -23.69
N ARG A 238 1.85 1.44 -23.04
CA ARG A 238 2.96 0.65 -23.62
C ARG A 238 2.56 -0.79 -23.98
N ARG A 239 1.52 -1.33 -23.34
CA ARG A 239 0.91 -2.63 -23.66
C ARG A 239 -0.28 -2.50 -24.61
N GLN A 240 -0.42 -1.35 -25.27
CA GLN A 240 -1.54 -1.00 -26.16
C GLN A 240 -2.91 -0.94 -25.46
N CYS A 241 -2.94 -0.98 -24.12
CA CYS A 241 -4.16 -0.93 -23.33
C CYS A 241 -4.43 0.52 -22.92
N ASN A 242 -5.34 1.20 -23.63
CA ASN A 242 -5.74 2.56 -23.29
C ASN A 242 -6.90 2.56 -22.28
N LEU A 243 -6.80 3.40 -21.24
CA LEU A 243 -7.84 3.60 -20.24
C LEU A 243 -8.75 4.75 -20.69
N ALA A 244 -9.70 4.47 -21.58
CA ALA A 244 -10.60 5.48 -22.15
C ALA A 244 -11.44 6.24 -21.10
N GLY A 245 -11.70 5.62 -19.95
CA GLY A 245 -12.48 6.19 -18.84
C GLY A 245 -11.64 6.77 -17.69
N VAL A 246 -10.33 6.94 -17.88
CA VAL A 246 -9.42 7.36 -16.79
C VAL A 246 -9.78 8.72 -16.19
N GLU A 247 -10.46 9.59 -16.94
CA GLU A 247 -10.90 10.90 -16.47
C GLU A 247 -11.84 10.82 -15.26
N VAL A 248 -12.59 9.73 -15.10
CA VAL A 248 -13.47 9.49 -13.93
C VAL A 248 -12.68 9.00 -12.72
N CYS A 249 -11.50 8.42 -12.95
CA CYS A 249 -10.67 7.81 -11.91
C CYS A 249 -9.82 8.84 -11.14
N ARG A 250 -10.28 10.10 -11.04
CA ARG A 250 -9.56 11.20 -10.37
C ARG A 250 -9.57 11.08 -8.85
N SER A 251 -10.70 10.72 -8.26
CA SER A 251 -10.87 10.59 -6.81
C SER A 251 -12.04 9.67 -6.46
N LEU A 252 -12.19 9.32 -5.17
CA LEU A 252 -13.36 8.58 -4.69
C LEU A 252 -14.66 9.39 -4.88
N GLU A 253 -14.59 10.72 -4.81
CA GLU A 253 -15.76 11.58 -5.06
C GLU A 253 -16.20 11.52 -6.51
N SER A 254 -15.27 11.61 -7.48
CA SER A 254 -15.65 11.49 -8.90
C SER A 254 -16.23 10.12 -9.25
N GLN A 255 -15.78 9.08 -8.55
CA GLN A 255 -16.34 7.73 -8.66
C GLN A 255 -17.79 7.67 -8.16
N LYS A 256 -18.12 8.31 -7.03
CA LYS A 256 -19.49 8.40 -6.50
C LYS A 256 -20.38 9.27 -7.39
N ASP A 257 -19.88 10.43 -7.81
CA ASP A 257 -20.61 11.38 -8.64
C ASP A 257 -21.08 10.76 -9.95
N ARG A 258 -20.27 9.88 -10.58
CA ARG A 258 -20.69 9.14 -11.78
C ARG A 258 -22.01 8.40 -11.58
N PHE A 259 -22.23 7.78 -10.42
CA PHE A 259 -23.47 7.06 -10.11
C PHE A 259 -24.60 8.02 -9.72
N LEU A 260 -24.31 8.98 -8.83
CA LEU A 260 -25.33 9.93 -8.36
C LEU A 260 -25.92 10.76 -9.51
N LEU A 261 -25.06 11.25 -10.42
CA LEU A 261 -25.48 12.00 -11.61
C LEU A 261 -26.24 11.14 -12.63
N ALA A 262 -26.02 9.82 -12.63
CA ALA A 262 -26.72 8.87 -13.49
C ALA A 262 -28.09 8.42 -12.94
N GLY A 263 -28.53 8.94 -11.79
CA GLY A 263 -29.86 8.67 -11.21
C GLY A 263 -29.87 7.60 -10.10
N TRP A 264 -28.72 7.27 -9.54
CA TRP A 264 -28.63 6.42 -8.34
C TRP A 264 -28.91 7.23 -7.07
N GLU A 265 -29.56 6.63 -6.08
CA GLU A 265 -29.99 7.34 -4.86
C GLU A 265 -28.86 7.51 -3.83
N LYS A 266 -27.99 6.51 -3.73
CA LYS A 266 -26.81 6.52 -2.85
C LYS A 266 -25.62 5.92 -3.58
N ALA A 267 -24.43 6.45 -3.29
CA ALA A 267 -23.16 5.91 -3.75
C ALA A 267 -22.09 6.12 -2.68
N ASP A 268 -21.33 5.07 -2.41
CA ASP A 268 -20.22 5.07 -1.47
C ASP A 268 -18.99 4.47 -2.16
N ALA A 269 -17.79 4.87 -1.75
CA ALA A 269 -16.56 4.34 -2.31
C ALA A 269 -15.45 4.30 -1.25
N LEU A 270 -14.60 3.27 -1.33
CA LEU A 270 -13.40 3.11 -0.50
C LEU A 270 -12.23 2.79 -1.41
N ASP A 271 -11.06 3.36 -1.12
CA ASP A 271 -9.81 2.89 -1.71
C ASP A 271 -9.49 1.48 -1.19
N MET A 272 -8.73 0.71 -1.97
CA MET A 272 -8.48 -0.69 -1.63
C MET A 272 -7.54 -0.86 -0.44
N MET A 273 -6.79 0.18 -0.04
CA MET A 273 -5.98 0.13 1.17
C MET A 273 -6.89 0.19 2.40
N THR A 274 -7.90 1.06 2.36
CA THR A 274 -8.97 1.08 3.36
C THR A 274 -9.69 -0.27 3.40
N VAL A 275 -10.03 -0.87 2.24
CA VAL A 275 -10.64 -2.22 2.19
C VAL A 275 -9.73 -3.28 2.82
N TYR A 276 -8.44 -3.29 2.48
CA TYR A 276 -7.47 -4.25 3.02
C TYR A 276 -7.40 -4.19 4.55
N ASN A 277 -7.39 -2.98 5.11
CA ASN A 277 -7.32 -2.76 6.56
C ASN A 277 -8.58 -3.18 7.33
N ILE A 278 -9.74 -3.31 6.68
CA ILE A 278 -11.01 -3.72 7.32
C ILE A 278 -11.37 -5.19 7.06
N LEU A 279 -10.59 -5.91 6.26
CA LEU A 279 -10.73 -7.37 6.15
C LEU A 279 -10.45 -8.04 7.51
N PRO A 280 -10.95 -9.27 7.76
CA PRO A 280 -10.69 -9.97 9.01
C PRO A 280 -9.19 -10.12 9.21
N GLN A 281 -8.68 -9.56 10.30
CA GLN A 281 -7.24 -9.50 10.52
C GLN A 281 -6.62 -10.89 10.69
N ASP A 282 -7.38 -11.90 11.11
CA ASP A 282 -6.93 -13.30 11.12
C ASP A 282 -6.66 -13.84 9.71
N ASP A 283 -7.55 -13.52 8.75
CA ASP A 283 -7.39 -13.98 7.37
C ASP A 283 -6.32 -13.16 6.62
N VAL A 284 -6.18 -11.87 6.95
CA VAL A 284 -5.04 -11.05 6.51
C VAL A 284 -3.73 -11.60 7.09
N GLY A 285 -3.66 -11.89 8.39
CA GLY A 285 -2.49 -12.49 9.01
C GLY A 285 -2.10 -13.81 8.34
N ARG A 286 -3.08 -14.65 7.96
CA ARG A 286 -2.86 -15.87 7.19
C ARG A 286 -2.27 -15.59 5.81
N ILE A 287 -2.82 -14.66 5.03
CA ILE A 287 -2.30 -14.40 3.67
C ILE A 287 -0.96 -13.68 3.68
N GLU A 288 -0.66 -12.86 4.69
CA GLU A 288 0.65 -12.21 4.84
C GLU A 288 1.79 -13.19 5.15
N GLN A 289 1.47 -14.37 5.66
CA GLN A 289 2.43 -15.46 5.88
C GLN A 289 2.71 -16.30 4.62
N LEU A 290 1.87 -16.20 3.58
CA LEU A 290 2.04 -17.00 2.35
C LEU A 290 3.25 -16.54 1.54
N GLU A 291 3.49 -15.23 1.49
CA GLU A 291 4.57 -14.61 0.73
C GLU A 291 5.16 -13.44 1.52
N PHE A 292 6.48 -13.42 1.61
CA PHE A 292 7.23 -12.32 2.19
C PHE A 292 7.08 -11.07 1.32
N LEU A 293 6.66 -9.96 1.91
CA LEU A 293 6.59 -8.65 1.28
C LEU A 293 7.55 -7.72 2.03
N ASP A 294 8.60 -7.30 1.35
CA ASP A 294 9.60 -6.33 1.81
C ASP A 294 9.11 -4.89 1.69
N GLU A 295 8.48 -4.54 0.55
CA GLU A 295 8.04 -3.17 0.24
C GLU A 295 6.54 -2.96 0.54
N ARG A 296 6.21 -2.61 1.79
CA ARG A 296 4.80 -2.33 2.18
C ARG A 296 4.26 -1.05 1.51
N GLU A 297 5.13 -0.12 1.20
CA GLU A 297 4.83 1.16 0.56
C GLU A 297 4.31 0.94 -0.86
N LEU A 298 4.87 -0.04 -1.59
CA LEU A 298 4.42 -0.37 -2.94
C LEU A 298 3.02 -0.97 -2.92
N LEU A 299 2.73 -1.87 -1.97
CA LEU A 299 1.38 -2.38 -1.74
C LEU A 299 0.41 -1.23 -1.39
N GLN A 300 0.81 -0.33 -0.49
CA GLN A 300 -0.02 0.80 -0.10
C GLN A 300 -0.31 1.72 -1.29
N GLN A 301 0.71 2.11 -2.06
CA GLN A 301 0.55 2.94 -3.26
C GLN A 301 -0.38 2.26 -4.26
N LEU A 302 -0.17 0.97 -4.54
CA LEU A 302 -1.00 0.21 -5.47
C LEU A 302 -2.45 0.17 -4.99
N LEU A 303 -2.71 -0.13 -3.71
CA LEU A 303 -4.06 -0.22 -3.18
C LEU A 303 -4.75 1.14 -3.03
N GLN A 304 -4.01 2.23 -2.84
CA GLN A 304 -4.57 3.59 -2.86
C GLN A 304 -4.97 4.06 -4.27
N HIS A 305 -4.54 3.35 -5.32
CA HIS A 305 -4.86 3.64 -6.72
C HIS A 305 -5.95 2.74 -7.31
N TYR A 306 -6.57 1.92 -6.48
CA TYR A 306 -7.80 1.20 -6.82
C TYR A 306 -8.87 1.54 -5.78
N CYS A 307 -10.12 1.51 -6.20
CA CYS A 307 -11.25 1.64 -5.29
C CYS A 307 -12.31 0.57 -5.57
N ILE A 308 -13.11 0.30 -4.55
CA ILE A 308 -14.42 -0.31 -4.71
C ILE A 308 -15.48 0.76 -4.43
N CYS A 309 -16.33 1.00 -5.41
CA CYS A 309 -17.49 1.88 -5.34
C CYS A 309 -18.74 1.01 -5.39
N TRP A 310 -19.76 1.34 -4.62
CA TRP A 310 -21.07 0.73 -4.76
C TRP A 310 -22.18 1.77 -4.70
N ALA A 311 -23.17 1.59 -5.56
CA ALA A 311 -24.33 2.45 -5.64
C ALA A 311 -25.62 1.66 -5.48
N THR A 312 -26.64 2.30 -4.92
CA THR A 312 -27.95 1.67 -4.67
C THR A 312 -29.08 2.57 -5.11
N LYS A 313 -30.10 1.97 -5.72
CA LYS A 313 -31.42 2.55 -5.94
C LYS A 313 -32.41 1.55 -5.39
N ASP A 314 -33.18 1.92 -4.38
CA ASP A 314 -33.83 0.95 -3.50
C ASP A 314 -35.26 1.33 -3.15
N LYS A 315 -36.15 1.21 -4.14
CA LYS A 315 -37.59 1.42 -3.96
C LYS A 315 -38.22 0.42 -2.97
N LEU A 316 -37.65 -0.79 -2.84
CA LEU A 316 -38.13 -1.83 -1.93
C LEU A 316 -37.60 -1.68 -0.48
N SER A 317 -36.73 -0.70 -0.21
CA SER A 317 -36.07 -0.51 1.09
C SER A 317 -35.29 -1.74 1.60
N LEU A 318 -34.83 -2.61 0.69
CA LEU A 318 -34.14 -3.87 1.00
C LEU A 318 -32.61 -3.70 1.14
N VAL A 319 -32.04 -2.71 0.45
CA VAL A 319 -30.61 -2.53 0.20
C VAL A 319 -30.00 -1.45 1.11
N THR A 320 -30.82 -0.59 1.72
CA THR A 320 -30.40 0.49 2.64
C THR A 320 -29.61 0.02 3.88
N LEU A 321 -29.61 -1.29 4.18
CA LEU A 321 -28.87 -1.91 5.30
C LEU A 321 -27.57 -2.65 4.89
N CYS A 322 -27.27 -2.82 3.60
CA CYS A 322 -25.99 -3.43 3.16
C CYS A 322 -24.80 -2.51 3.48
N THR A 323 -24.98 -1.20 3.30
CA THR A 323 -24.03 -0.15 3.73
C THR A 323 -23.79 -0.22 5.23
N PHE A 324 -24.83 -0.41 6.04
CA PHE A 324 -24.71 -0.55 7.49
C PHE A 324 -23.94 -1.80 7.93
N SER A 325 -23.95 -2.93 7.20
CA SER A 325 -23.16 -4.10 7.61
C SER A 325 -21.69 -3.99 7.24
N PHE A 326 -21.36 -3.37 6.10
CA PHE A 326 -19.98 -3.09 5.70
C PHE A 326 -19.37 -2.00 6.60
N ILE A 327 -20.14 -0.93 6.86
CA ILE A 327 -19.75 0.17 7.76
C ILE A 327 -19.82 -0.24 9.23
N SER A 328 -20.77 -1.06 9.70
CA SER A 328 -20.81 -1.52 11.10
C SER A 328 -19.68 -2.50 11.41
N ALA A 329 -19.20 -3.27 10.42
CA ALA A 329 -17.92 -3.99 10.57
C ALA A 329 -16.73 -3.00 10.66
N CYS A 330 -16.73 -1.92 9.86
CA CYS A 330 -15.73 -0.84 9.98
C CYS A 330 -15.79 -0.10 11.33
N VAL A 331 -16.98 0.22 11.83
CA VAL A 331 -17.21 1.02 13.05
C VAL A 331 -17.04 0.18 14.31
N CYS A 332 -17.45 -1.09 14.35
CA CYS A 332 -17.13 -1.96 15.49
C CYS A 332 -15.62 -2.21 15.64
N GLY A 333 -14.87 -2.27 14.53
CA GLY A 333 -13.40 -2.30 14.55
C GLY A 333 -12.77 -1.02 15.11
N LEU A 334 -13.34 0.15 14.81
CA LEU A 334 -12.86 1.47 15.27
C LEU A 334 -13.33 1.85 16.70
N VAL A 335 -14.49 1.35 17.14
CA VAL A 335 -15.08 1.69 18.45
C VAL A 335 -14.55 0.78 19.57
N SER A 336 -14.07 -0.43 19.26
CA SER A 336 -13.45 -1.31 20.28
C SER A 336 -12.14 -0.76 20.86
N GLN A 337 -11.47 0.20 20.21
CA GLN A 337 -10.27 0.85 20.72
C GLN A 337 -10.51 2.14 21.51
N SER A 338 -11.75 2.66 21.58
CA SER A 338 -12.00 4.00 22.16
C SER A 338 -12.98 4.05 23.33
N ARG A 339 -13.52 2.92 23.81
CA ARG A 339 -14.37 2.91 25.03
C ARG A 339 -14.11 1.70 25.91
N SER A 340 -13.05 1.78 26.71
CA SER A 340 -13.03 1.13 28.03
C SER A 340 -12.53 2.14 29.05
N LEU A 341 -13.44 3.02 29.48
CA LEU A 341 -13.41 3.76 30.74
C LEU A 341 -14.79 4.40 30.93
N ALA A 342 -15.44 4.00 32.03
CA ALA A 342 -16.67 4.54 32.62
C ALA A 342 -17.99 4.33 31.83
N PHE A 343 -18.84 3.42 32.29
CA PHE A 343 -19.94 3.75 33.22
C PHE A 343 -20.66 2.48 33.67
N ALA A 344 -20.80 2.35 34.99
CA ALA A 344 -21.64 1.36 35.64
C ALA A 344 -23.06 1.89 35.82
N SER A 345 -24.01 0.95 35.98
CA SER A 345 -25.38 1.07 36.49
C SER A 345 -26.45 1.69 35.57
N MET A 346 -27.42 0.88 35.17
CA MET A 346 -28.78 0.89 35.74
C MET A 346 -29.64 -0.24 35.14
N SER A 347 -30.40 -0.87 36.02
CA SER A 347 -31.30 -2.01 35.81
C SER A 347 -32.61 -1.62 35.12
N VAL A 348 -33.14 -2.47 34.23
CA VAL A 348 -34.57 -2.84 34.18
C VAL A 348 -34.68 -4.30 33.72
N ASN A 349 -35.47 -5.06 34.48
CA ASN A 349 -35.81 -6.46 34.33
C ASN A 349 -37.01 -6.57 33.36
N GLU A 350 -37.04 -7.53 32.42
CA GLU A 350 -38.23 -8.39 32.19
C GLU A 350 -38.02 -9.51 31.14
N SER A 351 -38.37 -10.72 31.61
CA SER A 351 -38.86 -11.97 30.97
C SER A 351 -38.15 -12.63 29.76
N LYS A 352 -37.34 -13.64 30.12
CA LYS A 352 -37.23 -15.03 29.62
C LYS A 352 -38.01 -15.45 28.35
N ALA A 353 -37.28 -16.08 27.42
CA ALA A 353 -37.50 -17.48 27.00
C ALA A 353 -36.26 -18.06 26.26
N ASP A 354 -35.61 -19.00 26.94
CA ASP A 354 -34.87 -20.18 26.48
C ASP A 354 -34.04 -20.15 25.18
N LEU A 355 -32.70 -20.20 25.30
CA LEU A 355 -31.85 -21.27 24.73
C LEU A 355 -30.35 -21.11 25.08
N TYR A 356 -29.71 -22.24 25.39
CA TYR A 356 -28.26 -22.52 25.54
C TYR A 356 -27.55 -22.22 26.87
N ASP A 357 -27.25 -23.32 27.60
CA ASP A 357 -26.19 -23.39 28.61
C ASP A 357 -25.12 -24.41 28.13
N MET A 358 -23.97 -23.87 27.72
CA MET A 358 -22.67 -24.55 27.60
C MET A 358 -21.56 -23.50 27.75
N SER A 359 -21.76 -22.56 28.68
CA SER A 359 -20.85 -21.44 28.94
C SER A 359 -20.40 -21.44 30.40
N THR A 360 -19.84 -22.56 30.85
CA THR A 360 -19.08 -22.63 32.11
C THR A 360 -17.76 -23.40 31.91
N LEU A 361 -17.01 -23.02 30.87
CA LEU A 361 -15.55 -23.12 30.89
C LEU A 361 -15.02 -21.69 31.07
N SER A 362 -14.32 -21.50 32.19
CA SER A 362 -13.93 -20.22 32.76
C SER A 362 -13.31 -19.25 31.74
N ILE A 363 -13.97 -18.09 31.61
CA ILE A 363 -13.51 -16.89 30.88
C ILE A 363 -12.10 -16.43 31.31
N ALA A 364 -11.59 -16.90 32.46
CA ALA A 364 -10.26 -16.57 32.95
C ALA A 364 -9.09 -17.25 32.20
N GLU A 365 -9.33 -18.21 31.31
CA GLU A 365 -8.27 -18.86 30.50
C GLU A 365 -8.26 -18.43 29.02
N LEU A 366 -9.24 -17.64 28.57
CA LEU A 366 -9.42 -17.22 27.17
C LEU A 366 -8.97 -15.77 26.87
N GLU A 367 -8.47 -15.03 27.86
CA GLU A 367 -7.84 -13.71 27.69
C GLU A 367 -6.30 -13.76 27.58
N LYS A 368 -5.75 -14.86 27.07
CA LYS A 368 -4.37 -14.83 26.56
C LYS A 368 -4.42 -14.64 25.07
N GLU A 369 -4.39 -13.37 24.65
CA GLU A 369 -3.97 -13.02 23.29
C GLU A 369 -2.75 -13.87 22.90
N PRO A 370 -2.76 -14.59 21.76
CA PRO A 370 -1.52 -15.06 21.20
C PRO A 370 -0.75 -13.81 20.80
N ALA A 371 0.27 -13.47 21.59
CA ALA A 371 1.15 -12.33 21.32
C ALA A 371 1.47 -12.30 19.82
N HIS A 372 1.18 -11.18 19.15
CA HIS A 372 1.77 -10.85 17.86
C HIS A 372 3.21 -11.37 17.87
N PRO A 373 3.70 -12.10 16.84
CA PRO A 373 5.11 -12.46 16.82
C PRO A 373 5.85 -11.14 16.88
N LYS A 374 6.38 -10.83 18.08
CA LYS A 374 7.19 -9.65 18.33
C LYS A 374 8.25 -9.73 17.25
N ALA A 375 8.43 -8.65 16.48
CA ALA A 375 9.54 -8.54 15.52
C ALA A 375 10.74 -9.24 16.16
N SER A 376 11.26 -10.26 15.48
CA SER A 376 12.12 -11.21 16.15
C SER A 376 13.29 -10.43 16.73
N VAL A 377 13.93 -10.99 17.75
CA VAL A 377 15.09 -10.33 18.39
C VAL A 377 16.11 -9.90 17.32
N PHE A 378 16.18 -10.64 16.22
CA PHE A 378 16.96 -10.29 15.05
C PHE A 378 16.52 -8.95 14.43
N GLU A 379 15.31 -8.80 13.89
CA GLU A 379 14.91 -7.57 13.20
C GLU A 379 14.90 -6.36 14.15
N ARG A 380 14.49 -6.56 15.40
CA ARG A 380 14.33 -5.46 16.35
C ARG A 380 15.66 -4.92 16.89
N TYR A 381 16.63 -5.79 17.14
CA TYR A 381 17.88 -5.41 17.80
C TYR A 381 19.11 -5.63 16.93
N ILE A 382 19.21 -6.76 16.23
CA ILE A 382 20.42 -7.13 15.48
C ILE A 382 20.46 -6.40 14.13
N GLN A 383 19.38 -6.48 13.36
CA GLN A 383 19.30 -5.93 12.01
C GLN A 383 19.39 -4.40 12.03
N THR A 384 18.70 -3.75 12.98
CA THR A 384 18.75 -2.30 13.17
C THR A 384 20.16 -1.81 13.53
N CYS A 385 20.84 -2.49 14.46
CA CYS A 385 22.23 -2.16 14.79
C CYS A 385 23.20 -2.46 13.64
N ALA A 386 23.00 -3.54 12.88
CA ALA A 386 23.82 -3.85 11.72
C ALA A 386 23.69 -2.78 10.62
N ALA A 387 22.48 -2.27 10.39
CA ALA A 387 22.24 -1.16 9.48
C ALA A 387 22.94 0.13 9.95
N GLU A 388 22.93 0.42 11.25
CA GLU A 388 23.68 1.55 11.82
C GLU A 388 25.20 1.40 11.65
N VAL A 389 25.76 0.19 11.83
CA VAL A 389 27.19 -0.08 11.54
C VAL A 389 27.51 0.19 10.07
N ILE A 390 26.75 -0.42 9.15
CA ILE A 390 27.00 -0.33 7.70
C ILE A 390 26.82 1.11 7.21
N GLY A 391 25.75 1.77 7.64
CA GLY A 391 25.47 3.14 7.21
C GLY A 391 26.48 4.15 7.75
N SER A 392 26.86 4.05 9.03
CA SER A 392 27.95 4.86 9.58
C SER A 392 29.28 4.59 8.87
N ALA A 393 29.59 3.33 8.52
CA ALA A 393 30.80 3.00 7.78
C ALA A 393 30.83 3.64 6.39
N LEU A 394 29.75 3.52 5.61
CA LEU A 394 29.67 4.10 4.27
C LEU A 394 29.70 5.64 4.30
N PHE A 395 28.92 6.26 5.19
CA PHE A 395 28.90 7.71 5.35
C PHE A 395 30.28 8.26 5.75
N ILE A 396 30.92 7.64 6.75
CA ILE A 396 32.20 8.11 7.27
C ILE A 396 33.34 7.79 6.29
N PHE A 397 33.29 6.66 5.58
CA PHE A 397 34.22 6.35 4.50
C PHE A 397 34.23 7.45 3.44
N VAL A 398 33.08 7.75 2.83
CA VAL A 398 32.99 8.77 1.77
C VAL A 398 33.41 10.14 2.31
N GLY A 399 32.94 10.50 3.50
CA GLY A 399 33.30 11.78 4.09
C GLY A 399 34.79 11.91 4.43
N CYS A 400 35.45 10.86 4.94
CA CYS A 400 36.88 10.88 5.22
C CYS A 400 37.70 10.93 3.93
N SER A 401 37.38 10.08 2.96
CA SER A 401 38.04 10.08 1.65
C SER A 401 37.89 11.44 0.95
N SER A 402 36.74 12.10 1.06
CA SER A 402 36.54 13.43 0.48
C SER A 402 37.46 14.51 1.08
N VAL A 403 37.87 14.35 2.34
CA VAL A 403 38.78 15.27 3.05
C VAL A 403 40.23 14.92 2.75
N ILE A 404 40.56 13.63 2.71
CA ILE A 404 41.92 13.15 2.44
C ILE A 404 42.34 13.44 1.00
N GLU A 405 41.45 13.20 0.03
CA GLU A 405 41.69 13.40 -1.40
C GLU A 405 41.26 14.80 -1.87
N ASN A 406 41.19 15.77 -0.95
CA ASN A 406 40.74 17.11 -1.29
C ASN A 406 41.84 17.89 -2.03
N VAL A 407 41.60 18.18 -3.31
CA VAL A 407 42.58 18.87 -4.17
C VAL A 407 42.69 20.35 -3.79
N GLU A 408 43.90 20.92 -3.90
CA GLU A 408 44.17 22.36 -3.76
C GLU A 408 43.41 23.17 -4.84
N GLY A 409 42.13 23.42 -4.63
CA GLY A 409 41.28 24.20 -5.55
C GLY A 409 39.77 24.06 -5.29
N THR A 410 39.31 22.89 -4.81
CA THR A 410 37.89 22.65 -4.50
C THR A 410 37.49 23.22 -3.14
N GLY A 411 38.45 23.46 -2.25
CA GLY A 411 38.22 24.06 -0.94
C GLY A 411 37.23 23.26 -0.11
N ARG A 412 36.16 23.90 0.37
CA ARG A 412 35.13 23.25 1.21
C ARG A 412 34.01 22.59 0.40
N LEU A 413 33.97 22.79 -0.91
CA LEU A 413 32.88 22.31 -1.77
C LEU A 413 32.85 20.79 -1.85
N GLN A 414 34.02 20.18 -2.07
CA GLN A 414 34.13 18.72 -2.18
C GLN A 414 33.72 18.01 -0.88
N PRO A 415 34.26 18.36 0.31
CA PRO A 415 33.79 17.76 1.54
C PRO A 415 32.31 18.02 1.82
N ALA A 416 31.81 19.25 1.62
CA ALA A 416 30.40 19.57 1.89
C ALA A 416 29.44 18.70 1.06
N LEU A 417 29.65 18.62 -0.25
CA LEU A 417 28.79 17.83 -1.14
C LEU A 417 28.94 16.34 -0.89
N ALA A 418 30.17 15.84 -0.71
CA ALA A 418 30.40 14.42 -0.48
C ALA A 418 29.72 13.93 0.80
N HIS A 419 29.82 14.66 1.91
CA HIS A 419 29.16 14.30 3.15
C HIS A 419 27.63 14.38 3.03
N GLY A 420 27.12 15.48 2.48
CA GLY A 420 25.68 15.68 2.36
C GLY A 420 25.01 14.64 1.46
N LEU A 421 25.59 14.38 0.29
CA LEU A 421 25.06 13.39 -0.65
C LEU A 421 25.20 11.96 -0.11
N ALA A 422 26.35 11.61 0.48
CA ALA A 422 26.54 10.29 1.08
C ALA A 422 25.53 10.05 2.21
N LEU A 423 25.33 11.02 3.10
CA LEU A 423 24.35 10.89 4.17
C LEU A 423 22.93 10.72 3.64
N ALA A 424 22.52 11.55 2.67
CA ALA A 424 21.20 11.43 2.05
C ALA A 424 20.98 10.03 1.43
N ILE A 425 21.95 9.54 0.65
CA ILE A 425 21.86 8.23 -0.02
C ILE A 425 21.79 7.10 1.02
N VAL A 426 22.66 7.12 2.03
CA VAL A 426 22.70 6.07 3.04
C VAL A 426 21.41 6.06 3.88
N ILE A 427 20.84 7.23 4.19
CA ILE A 427 19.51 7.31 4.84
C ILE A 427 18.42 6.75 3.92
N VAL A 428 18.43 7.04 2.62
CA VAL A 428 17.45 6.45 1.68
C VAL A 428 17.55 4.92 1.65
N VAL A 429 18.76 4.37 1.68
CA VAL A 429 18.98 2.92 1.54
C VAL A 429 18.75 2.14 2.85
N LEU A 430 19.16 2.69 3.99
CA LEU A 430 19.19 1.98 5.28
C LEU A 430 18.26 2.59 6.35
N GLY A 431 17.62 3.72 6.05
CA GLY A 431 16.72 4.45 6.95
C GLY A 431 15.49 3.65 7.34
N GLU A 432 14.89 2.91 6.41
CA GLU A 432 13.71 2.07 6.70
C GLU A 432 14.04 0.89 7.64
N ILE A 433 15.31 0.48 7.74
CA ILE A 433 15.74 -0.62 8.61
C ILE A 433 16.00 -0.11 10.04
N SER A 434 16.67 1.03 10.19
CA SER A 434 17.20 1.50 11.49
C SER A 434 16.65 2.84 11.96
N GLY A 435 16.00 3.61 11.09
CA GLY A 435 15.76 5.05 11.26
C GLY A 435 16.89 5.91 10.67
N GLY A 436 18.02 5.30 10.31
CA GLY A 436 19.11 5.97 9.58
C GLY A 436 19.79 7.08 10.37
N HIS A 437 20.08 6.86 11.65
CA HIS A 437 20.61 7.91 12.51
C HIS A 437 22.07 8.21 12.18
N PHE A 438 22.89 7.17 12.06
CA PHE A 438 24.33 7.17 11.75
C PHE A 438 25.18 8.18 12.55
N ASN A 439 24.65 8.66 13.67
CA ASN A 439 25.14 9.77 14.45
C ASN A 439 24.62 9.66 15.91
N PRO A 440 25.51 9.60 16.91
CA PRO A 440 25.12 9.55 18.32
C PRO A 440 24.27 10.74 18.78
N ALA A 441 24.53 11.95 18.28
CA ALA A 441 23.75 13.14 18.61
C ALA A 441 22.33 13.10 18.03
N VAL A 442 22.19 12.61 16.78
CA VAL A 442 20.87 12.38 16.16
C VAL A 442 20.10 11.31 16.93
N THR A 443 20.75 10.20 17.28
CA THR A 443 20.14 9.11 18.07
C THR A 443 19.61 9.61 19.41
N LEU A 444 20.40 10.43 20.10
CA LEU A 444 19.96 11.07 21.35
C LEU A 444 18.76 11.99 21.12
N SER A 445 18.79 12.84 20.09
CA SER A 445 17.69 13.76 19.79
C SER A 445 16.39 12.99 19.48
N VAL A 446 16.45 11.99 18.60
CA VAL A 446 15.31 11.14 18.21
C VAL A 446 14.74 10.40 19.42
N TYR A 447 15.60 9.82 20.28
CA TYR A 447 15.16 9.24 21.55
C TYR A 447 14.43 10.27 22.42
N LEU A 448 15.02 11.44 22.60
CA LEU A 448 14.45 12.50 23.43
C LEU A 448 13.18 13.10 22.86
N VAL A 449 12.88 12.99 21.57
CA VAL A 449 11.57 13.39 21.02
C VAL A 449 10.55 12.25 20.97
N GLY A 450 10.97 11.02 21.30
CA GLY A 450 10.10 9.84 21.39
C GLY A 450 10.11 8.93 20.15
N GLY A 451 11.05 9.12 19.23
CA GLY A 451 11.19 8.32 18.01
C GLY A 451 12.05 7.05 18.15
N LEU A 452 12.70 6.82 19.30
CA LEU A 452 13.53 5.63 19.55
C LEU A 452 13.23 5.02 20.94
N ASN A 453 13.27 3.69 21.05
CA ASN A 453 13.18 3.00 22.33
C ASN A 453 14.51 3.13 23.11
N PHE A 454 14.43 3.43 24.41
CA PHE A 454 15.61 3.57 25.29
C PHE A 454 16.57 2.36 25.24
N VAL A 455 16.06 1.14 25.08
CA VAL A 455 16.89 -0.08 25.01
C VAL A 455 17.84 -0.07 23.82
N LEU A 456 17.49 0.61 22.73
CA LEU A 456 18.30 0.73 21.52
C LEU A 456 19.27 1.91 21.54
N LEU A 457 19.14 2.84 22.51
CA LEU A 457 19.96 4.05 22.56
C LEU A 457 21.47 3.74 22.61
N ALA A 458 21.89 2.93 23.59
CA ALA A 458 23.31 2.57 23.72
C ALA A 458 23.79 1.64 22.59
N PRO A 459 23.06 0.58 22.19
CA PRO A 459 23.42 -0.26 21.04
C PRO A 459 23.64 0.53 19.74
N TYR A 460 22.78 1.51 19.44
CA TYR A 460 22.94 2.38 18.26
C TYR A 460 24.23 3.19 18.34
N ILE A 461 24.52 3.82 19.48
CA ILE A 461 25.75 4.61 19.66
C ILE A 461 26.98 3.71 19.46
N VAL A 462 27.00 2.51 20.03
CA VAL A 462 28.11 1.56 19.85
C VAL A 462 28.24 1.13 18.38
N ALA A 463 27.13 0.79 17.74
CA ALA A 463 27.09 0.43 16.32
C ALA A 463 27.67 1.53 15.43
N GLN A 464 27.26 2.78 15.67
CA GLN A 464 27.74 3.95 14.92
C GLN A 464 29.24 4.20 15.12
N LEU A 465 29.75 4.02 16.35
CA LEU A 465 31.19 4.13 16.63
C LEU A 465 32.00 3.03 15.93
N CYS A 466 31.50 1.79 15.94
CA CYS A 466 32.09 0.68 15.20
C CYS A 466 32.09 0.95 13.69
N GLY A 467 30.95 1.40 13.14
CA GLY A 467 30.84 1.82 11.75
C GLY A 467 31.81 2.95 11.41
N GLY A 468 31.94 3.96 12.28
CA GLY A 468 32.87 5.06 12.08
C GLY A 468 34.33 4.66 12.03
N MET A 469 34.76 3.74 12.90
CA MET A 469 36.11 3.16 12.83
C MET A 469 36.31 2.38 11.52
N LEU A 470 35.33 1.56 11.13
CA LEU A 470 35.39 0.79 9.89
C LEU A 470 35.48 1.71 8.66
N GLY A 471 34.64 2.74 8.58
CA GLY A 471 34.65 3.72 7.48
C GLY A 471 35.98 4.48 7.40
N ALA A 472 36.53 4.91 8.53
CA ALA A 472 37.83 5.56 8.58
C ALA A 472 38.99 4.63 8.18
N ALA A 473 38.93 3.35 8.58
CA ALA A 473 39.93 2.35 8.19
C ALA A 473 39.88 2.05 6.68
N LEU A 474 38.67 1.98 6.10
CA LEU A 474 38.51 1.84 4.65
C LEU A 474 39.06 3.07 3.90
N ALA A 475 38.84 4.28 4.43
CA ALA A 475 39.39 5.49 3.83
C ALA A 475 40.92 5.48 3.86
N LYS A 476 41.53 5.05 4.97
CA LYS A 476 42.99 4.84 5.07
C LYS A 476 43.49 3.83 4.05
N ALA A 477 42.75 2.74 3.83
CA ALA A 477 43.18 1.65 2.95
C ALA A 477 43.25 2.05 1.47
N ILE A 478 42.49 3.07 1.04
CA ILE A 478 42.45 3.52 -0.36
C ILE A 478 43.26 4.80 -0.63
N SER A 479 43.72 5.48 0.42
CA SER A 479 44.49 6.72 0.30
C SER A 479 45.99 6.44 0.27
N THR A 480 46.74 7.37 -0.34
CA THR A 480 48.20 7.33 -0.29
C THR A 480 48.69 7.77 1.10
N GLU A 481 49.88 7.33 1.51
CA GLU A 481 50.44 7.71 2.81
C GLU A 481 50.60 9.24 2.94
N GLU A 482 50.97 9.91 1.85
CA GLU A 482 51.11 11.36 1.79
C GLU A 482 49.77 12.09 1.99
N THR A 483 48.74 11.76 1.19
CA THR A 483 47.42 12.41 1.30
C THR A 483 46.80 12.15 2.68
N TYR A 484 46.93 10.92 3.18
CA TYR A 484 46.43 10.52 4.49
C TYR A 484 47.06 11.33 5.63
N MET A 485 48.40 11.45 5.66
CA MET A 485 49.10 12.18 6.73
C MET A 485 48.83 13.69 6.66
N ASN A 486 48.77 14.27 5.47
CA ASN A 486 48.46 15.69 5.27
C ASN A 486 47.07 16.07 5.82
N ALA A 487 46.09 15.18 5.65
CA ALA A 487 44.74 15.35 6.17
C ALA A 487 44.54 14.80 7.60
N SER A 488 45.61 14.37 8.29
CA SER A 488 45.52 13.73 9.62
C SER A 488 44.51 12.57 9.66
N GLY A 489 44.47 11.79 8.57
CA GLY A 489 43.54 10.67 8.38
C GLY A 489 42.06 11.04 8.33
N GLY A 490 41.73 12.30 8.06
CA GLY A 490 40.36 12.81 8.08
C GLY A 490 39.85 13.16 9.48
N ALA A 491 40.72 13.16 10.49
CA ALA A 491 40.42 13.66 11.83
C ALA A 491 40.32 15.20 11.85
N PHE A 492 39.59 15.73 12.83
CA PHE A 492 39.34 17.17 12.88
C PHE A 492 40.49 17.95 13.50
N LYS A 493 41.11 18.80 12.68
CA LYS A 493 42.26 19.65 13.04
C LYS A 493 41.92 21.15 13.05
N ALA A 494 40.65 21.53 12.97
CA ALA A 494 40.26 22.95 12.89
C ALA A 494 40.59 23.76 14.17
N VAL A 495 40.60 23.10 15.33
CA VAL A 495 40.92 23.72 16.62
C VAL A 495 42.39 23.45 16.96
N GLN A 496 43.19 24.51 17.07
CA GLN A 496 44.63 24.45 17.34
C GLN A 496 45.02 25.11 18.67
N SER A 497 44.23 26.05 19.17
CA SER A 497 44.53 26.77 20.42
C SER A 497 43.32 26.95 21.34
N SER A 498 43.58 27.13 22.63
CA SER A 498 42.54 27.29 23.66
C SER A 498 41.59 28.45 23.40
N GLY A 499 42.05 29.52 22.73
CA GLY A 499 41.21 30.66 22.37
C GLY A 499 40.11 30.34 21.34
N GLN A 500 40.21 29.20 20.65
CA GLN A 500 39.24 28.76 19.65
C GLN A 500 38.16 27.82 20.23
N ILE A 501 38.32 27.33 21.46
CA ILE A 501 37.43 26.34 22.07
C ILE A 501 35.98 26.85 22.13
N GLY A 502 35.77 28.08 22.64
CA GLY A 502 34.43 28.64 22.81
C GLY A 502 33.66 28.74 21.48
N ARG A 503 34.28 29.32 20.45
CA ARG A 503 33.66 29.44 19.11
C ARG A 503 33.40 28.07 18.46
N ALA A 504 34.26 27.07 18.70
CA ALA A 504 34.08 25.73 18.15
C ALA A 504 32.92 24.99 18.81
N ILE A 505 32.78 25.06 20.13
CA ILE A 505 31.64 24.47 20.85
C ILE A 505 30.32 25.12 20.40
N VAL A 506 30.28 26.46 20.31
CA VAL A 506 29.09 27.18 19.85
C VAL A 506 28.72 26.77 18.42
N ALA A 507 29.71 26.69 17.52
CA ALA A 507 29.47 26.27 16.14
C ALA A 507 28.91 24.84 16.07
N GLU A 508 29.56 23.88 16.72
CA GLU A 508 29.10 22.47 16.75
C GLU A 508 27.71 22.34 17.38
N THR A 509 27.40 23.14 18.40
CA THR A 509 26.08 23.17 19.02
C THR A 509 25.01 23.65 18.04
N LEU A 510 25.20 24.81 17.41
CA LEU A 510 24.22 25.42 16.52
C LEU A 510 23.99 24.62 15.23
N MET A 511 25.05 24.12 14.62
CA MET A 511 24.93 23.23 13.45
C MET A 511 24.20 21.94 13.81
N THR A 512 24.51 21.36 14.98
CA THR A 512 23.78 20.16 15.43
C THR A 512 22.33 20.46 15.77
N VAL A 513 21.98 21.65 16.29
CA VAL A 513 20.59 22.08 16.43
C VAL A 513 19.91 22.08 15.06
N PHE A 514 20.53 22.66 14.03
CA PHE A 514 19.94 22.70 12.69
C PHE A 514 19.72 21.30 12.13
N LEU A 515 20.74 20.45 12.16
CA LEU A 515 20.67 19.06 11.72
C LEU A 515 19.57 18.28 12.46
N THR A 516 19.61 18.27 13.78
CA THR A 516 18.67 17.48 14.59
C THR A 516 17.25 18.01 14.54
N LEU A 517 17.05 19.32 14.32
CA LEU A 517 15.73 19.90 14.09
C LEU A 517 15.13 19.42 12.77
N VAL A 518 15.93 19.38 11.70
CA VAL A 518 15.49 18.84 10.39
C VAL A 518 15.16 17.35 10.52
N VAL A 519 15.96 16.57 11.25
CA VAL A 519 15.63 15.16 11.54
C VAL A 519 14.32 15.04 12.33
N SER A 520 14.19 15.78 13.43
CA SER A 520 13.04 15.66 14.33
C SER A 520 11.74 16.09 13.64
N MET A 521 11.76 17.15 12.84
CA MET A 521 10.58 17.65 12.13
C MET A 521 10.30 16.89 10.83
N GLY A 522 11.34 16.52 10.09
CA GLY A 522 11.22 15.87 8.78
C GLY A 522 11.01 14.37 8.82
N ALA A 523 11.55 13.69 9.84
CA ALA A 523 11.50 12.22 9.96
C ALA A 523 10.64 11.72 11.13
N VAL A 524 10.59 12.44 12.27
CA VAL A 524 9.91 11.94 13.48
C VAL A 524 8.51 12.54 13.67
N ASN A 525 8.34 13.84 13.45
CA ASN A 525 7.08 14.54 13.71
C ASN A 525 5.97 14.16 12.71
N GLU A 526 4.85 13.59 13.15
CA GLU A 526 3.85 12.98 12.27
C GLU A 526 3.20 14.00 11.32
N LYS A 527 3.06 15.26 11.77
CA LYS A 527 2.40 16.31 11.00
C LYS A 527 3.29 16.90 9.90
N SER A 528 4.61 16.97 10.12
CA SER A 528 5.55 17.60 9.18
C SER A 528 6.50 16.60 8.50
N ARG A 529 6.35 15.30 8.78
CA ARG A 529 7.15 14.27 8.14
C ARG A 529 7.06 14.36 6.62
N SER A 530 8.18 14.17 5.95
CA SER A 530 8.29 14.32 4.50
C SER A 530 9.18 13.25 3.90
N HIS A 531 8.80 12.74 2.72
CA HIS A 531 9.65 11.82 1.95
C HIS A 531 10.96 12.47 1.49
N LEU A 532 11.05 13.81 1.50
CA LEU A 532 12.28 14.54 1.21
C LEU A 532 13.23 14.62 2.42
N ALA A 533 12.86 14.07 3.59
CA ALA A 533 13.69 14.16 4.80
C ALA A 533 15.13 13.67 4.60
N PRO A 534 15.42 12.53 3.94
CA PRO A 534 16.80 12.10 3.71
C PRO A 534 17.62 13.14 2.93
N LEU A 535 17.05 13.72 1.88
CA LEU A 535 17.68 14.76 1.08
C LEU A 535 17.88 16.04 1.90
N CYS A 536 16.86 16.50 2.63
CA CYS A 536 16.95 17.68 3.49
C CYS A 536 18.02 17.52 4.58
N ILE A 537 18.10 16.35 5.23
CA ILE A 537 19.12 16.05 6.24
C ILE A 537 20.53 16.12 5.63
N GLY A 538 20.74 15.51 4.46
CA GLY A 538 22.02 15.58 3.75
C GLY A 538 22.39 17.00 3.32
N LEU A 539 21.44 17.76 2.77
CA LEU A 539 21.65 19.16 2.40
C LEU A 539 21.95 20.06 3.61
N THR A 540 21.36 19.78 4.77
CA THR A 540 21.71 20.47 6.02
C THR A 540 23.17 20.23 6.40
N VAL A 541 23.66 18.99 6.34
CA VAL A 541 25.08 18.69 6.59
C VAL A 541 26.00 19.43 5.60
N ALA A 542 25.64 19.48 4.32
CA ALA A 542 26.41 20.25 3.34
C ALA A 542 26.43 21.75 3.66
N ALA A 543 25.27 22.33 4.01
CA ALA A 543 25.14 23.73 4.42
C ALA A 543 25.99 24.06 5.65
N ASP A 544 25.96 23.19 6.66
CA ASP A 544 26.73 23.35 7.89
C ASP A 544 28.25 23.27 7.62
N ILE A 545 28.70 22.39 6.72
CA ILE A 545 30.12 22.34 6.32
C ILE A 545 30.57 23.62 5.62
N PHE A 546 29.72 24.23 4.78
CA PHE A 546 30.04 25.51 4.15
C PHE A 546 30.29 26.62 5.19
N VAL A 547 29.48 26.65 6.26
CA VAL A 547 29.53 27.68 7.29
C VAL A 547 30.62 27.39 8.35
N GLY A 548 30.57 26.21 8.97
CA GLY A 548 31.37 25.87 10.15
C GLY A 548 32.68 25.13 9.87
N GLY A 549 32.95 24.75 8.61
CA GLY A 549 34.11 23.93 8.25
C GLY A 549 35.46 24.51 8.69
N SER A 550 35.61 25.84 8.75
CA SER A 550 36.84 26.48 9.25
C SER A 550 36.86 26.84 10.73
N VAL A 551 35.72 26.76 11.40
CA VAL A 551 35.58 27.11 12.81
C VAL A 551 35.87 25.90 13.69
N SER A 552 35.18 24.79 13.40
CA SER A 552 35.28 23.53 14.14
C SER A 552 35.50 22.32 13.23
N GLY A 553 35.33 22.48 11.92
CA GLY A 553 35.27 21.36 10.97
C GLY A 553 33.86 20.92 10.62
N ALA A 554 32.83 21.47 11.29
CA ALA A 554 31.42 21.14 11.08
C ALA A 554 31.15 19.63 11.17
N CYS A 555 31.49 19.04 12.32
CA CYS A 555 31.39 17.61 12.51
C CYS A 555 29.94 17.17 12.75
N MET A 556 29.27 17.78 13.73
CA MET A 556 27.89 17.49 14.19
C MET A 556 27.65 16.04 14.63
N ASN A 557 28.65 15.16 14.54
CA ASN A 557 28.51 13.71 14.66
C ASN A 557 29.67 13.11 15.47
N PRO A 558 29.44 12.71 16.73
CA PRO A 558 30.48 12.11 17.55
C PRO A 558 31.13 10.86 16.94
N ALA A 559 30.37 10.01 16.21
CA ALA A 559 30.94 8.84 15.53
C ALA A 559 31.87 9.22 14.38
N ARG A 560 31.54 10.30 13.65
CA ARG A 560 32.41 10.85 12.61
C ARG A 560 33.68 11.47 13.19
N ALA A 561 33.63 12.09 14.36
CA ALA A 561 34.86 12.52 15.02
C ALA A 561 35.69 11.33 15.52
N PHE A 562 35.02 10.33 16.08
CA PHE A 562 35.66 9.22 16.80
C PHE A 562 36.42 8.26 15.87
N GLY A 563 35.80 7.81 14.78
CA GLY A 563 36.40 6.83 13.88
C GLY A 563 37.79 7.21 13.37
N PRO A 564 37.95 8.38 12.72
CA PRO A 564 39.24 8.88 12.26
C PRO A 564 40.22 9.18 13.41
N ALA A 565 39.74 9.67 14.55
CA ALA A 565 40.58 9.92 15.72
C ALA A 565 41.24 8.63 16.22
N VAL A 566 40.50 7.51 16.24
CA VAL A 566 41.04 6.19 16.60
C VAL A 566 42.03 5.70 15.54
N VAL A 567 41.65 5.71 14.26
CA VAL A 567 42.45 5.12 13.17
C VAL A 567 43.75 5.91 12.90
N ALA A 568 43.71 7.24 13.04
CA ALA A 568 44.85 8.14 12.87
C ALA A 568 45.58 8.46 14.18
N ASN A 569 45.10 7.96 15.32
CA ASN A 569 45.58 8.27 16.66
C ASN A 569 45.68 9.79 16.96
N TYR A 570 44.62 10.53 16.62
CA TYR A 570 44.55 11.99 16.79
C TYR A 570 43.42 12.40 17.73
N TRP A 571 43.76 12.88 18.93
CA TRP A 571 42.81 13.12 20.02
C TRP A 571 42.72 14.59 20.49
N SER A 572 43.50 15.49 19.88
CA SER A 572 43.54 16.89 20.27
C SER A 572 42.17 17.54 20.18
N TYR A 573 41.70 18.12 21.29
CA TYR A 573 40.39 18.76 21.43
C TYR A 573 39.18 17.88 21.06
N HIS A 574 39.34 16.56 20.99
CA HIS A 574 38.31 15.63 20.50
C HIS A 574 36.99 15.71 21.28
N TRP A 575 37.05 16.01 22.58
CA TRP A 575 35.87 16.12 23.46
C TRP A 575 34.86 17.19 23.00
N ILE A 576 35.29 18.20 22.23
CA ILE A 576 34.40 19.23 21.67
C ILE A 576 33.32 18.59 20.78
N TYR A 577 33.68 17.54 20.03
CA TYR A 577 32.80 16.82 19.13
C TYR A 577 31.85 15.85 19.85
N TRP A 578 31.92 15.79 21.17
CA TRP A 578 30.90 15.17 22.02
C TRP A 578 30.04 16.25 22.66
N VAL A 579 30.66 17.25 23.31
CA VAL A 579 29.95 18.28 24.06
C VAL A 579 29.05 19.13 23.16
N GLY A 580 29.57 19.64 22.03
CA GLY A 580 28.81 20.48 21.11
C GLY A 580 27.59 19.76 20.52
N PRO A 581 27.77 18.60 19.86
CA PRO A 581 26.65 17.88 19.26
C PRO A 581 25.60 17.41 20.26
N LEU A 582 26.01 16.90 21.43
CA LEU A 582 25.04 16.47 22.45
C LEU A 582 24.26 17.65 23.04
N ALA A 583 24.91 18.81 23.24
CA ALA A 583 24.21 20.03 23.64
C ALA A 583 23.18 20.47 22.59
N GLY A 584 23.53 20.40 21.30
CA GLY A 584 22.61 20.72 20.21
C GLY A 584 21.40 19.79 20.16
N ALA A 585 21.62 18.48 20.32
CA ALA A 585 20.55 17.48 20.38
C ALA A 585 19.55 17.73 21.53
N LEU A 586 20.06 18.12 22.71
CA LEU A 586 19.25 18.48 23.89
C LEU A 586 18.40 19.72 23.64
N ILE A 587 18.99 20.76 23.04
CA ILE A 587 18.30 22.00 22.70
C ILE A 587 17.16 21.73 21.72
N THR A 588 17.41 20.96 20.65
CA THR A 588 16.38 20.55 19.70
C THR A 588 15.23 19.82 20.38
N ALA A 589 15.54 18.82 21.22
CA ALA A 589 14.51 18.06 21.91
C ALA A 589 13.63 18.96 22.79
N LEU A 590 14.22 19.95 23.46
CA LEU A 590 13.50 20.95 24.24
C LEU A 590 12.54 21.78 23.34
N PHE A 591 13.04 22.33 22.23
CA PHE A 591 12.21 23.12 21.31
C PHE A 591 11.05 22.30 20.71
N VAL A 592 11.32 21.07 20.29
CA VAL A 592 10.31 20.19 19.68
C VAL A 592 9.27 19.77 20.72
N ARG A 593 9.68 19.37 21.92
CA ARG A 593 8.72 18.94 22.97
C ARG A 593 7.93 20.08 23.59
N LEU A 594 8.45 21.30 23.61
CA LEU A 594 7.73 22.43 24.20
C LEU A 594 6.86 23.18 23.20
N LEU A 595 7.31 23.33 21.95
CA LEU A 595 6.71 24.29 21.01
C LEU A 595 6.33 23.68 19.65
N LEU A 596 7.25 22.98 19.00
CA LEU A 596 7.14 22.69 17.56
C LEU A 596 6.51 21.33 17.20
N GLY A 597 6.56 20.35 18.09
CA GLY A 597 6.07 19.00 17.82
C GLY A 597 4.55 18.95 17.62
N ASP A 598 4.04 17.82 17.17
CA ASP A 598 2.61 17.52 17.13
C ASP A 598 2.03 17.24 18.53
N ARG A 599 0.74 16.89 18.62
CA ARG A 599 0.08 16.60 19.91
C ARG A 599 0.64 15.35 20.63
N LYS A 600 1.26 14.42 19.91
CA LYS A 600 1.86 13.22 20.51
C LYS A 600 3.21 13.54 21.12
N ILE A 601 4.02 14.34 20.43
CA ILE A 601 5.38 14.69 20.83
C ILE A 601 5.40 15.84 21.85
N ARG A 602 4.52 16.84 21.73
CA ARG A 602 4.52 18.00 22.65
C ARG A 602 4.08 17.63 24.05
N ILE A 603 4.75 18.22 25.04
CA ILE A 603 4.41 18.10 26.46
C ILE A 603 3.49 19.26 26.89
N LEU A 604 3.68 20.46 26.30
CA LEU A 604 2.85 21.64 26.55
C LEU A 604 1.80 21.81 25.44
N LEU A 605 0.65 22.43 25.79
CA LEU A 605 -0.41 22.80 24.83
C LEU A 605 -0.94 21.60 24.00
N LYS A 606 -1.14 20.44 24.64
CA LYS A 606 -1.72 19.23 24.02
C LYS A 606 -3.16 19.46 23.55
#